data_AF-A0A924BJV0-F1
#
_entry.id   AF-A0A924BJV0-F1
#
_cell.length_a   1.000
_cell.length_b   1.000
_cell.length_c   1.000
_cell.angle_alpha   90.00
_cell.angle_beta   90.00
_cell.angle_gamma   90.00
#
_symmetry.space_group_name_H-M   'P 1'
#
loop_
_entity.id
_entity.type
_entity.pdbx_description
1 polymer ?
#
loop_
_entity_poly.entity_id
_entity_poly.type
_entity_poly.pdbx_seq_one_letter_code
_entity_poly.pdbx_strand_id
1 'polypeptide(L)' 'PAKVLDDLLDGYITPDHARDVYGVVVMPVTNGYQWGLDLVATSALRASLQTA' A
#
# COMPACT_ATOMS: atom_id res chain seq x y z
N PRO A 1 4.70 -3.83 -4.48
CA PRO A 1 4.34 -3.07 -3.26
C PRO A 1 5.44 -2.10 -2.80
N ALA A 2 6.72 -2.51 -2.76
CA ALA A 2 7.82 -1.66 -2.29
C ALA A 2 7.93 -0.31 -3.01
N LYS A 3 7.91 -0.29 -4.35
CA LYS A 3 7.95 0.97 -5.11
C LYS A 3 6.75 1.90 -4.87
N VAL A 4 5.57 1.32 -4.59
CA VAL A 4 4.38 2.10 -4.23
C VAL A 4 4.53 2.71 -2.83
N LEU A 5 5.24 2.04 -1.92
CA LEU A 5 5.59 2.64 -0.63
C LEU A 5 6.58 3.81 -0.82
N ASP A 6 7.56 3.68 -1.71
CA ASP A 6 8.47 4.78 -2.05
C ASP A 6 7.65 6.00 -2.56
N ASP A 7 6.76 5.79 -3.53
CA ASP A 7 5.92 6.87 -4.10
C ASP A 7 5.00 7.53 -3.05
N LEU A 8 4.50 6.75 -2.08
CA LEU A 8 3.70 7.26 -0.97
C LEU A 8 4.54 8.10 0.00
N LEU A 9 5.73 7.62 0.37
CA LEU A 9 6.63 8.31 1.30
C LEU A 9 7.20 9.60 0.69
N ASP A 10 7.38 9.63 -0.62
CA ASP A 10 7.79 10.80 -1.39
C ASP A 10 6.62 11.79 -1.65
N GLY A 11 5.39 11.41 -1.30
CA GLY A 11 4.20 12.27 -1.39
C GLY A 11 3.58 12.37 -2.79
N TYR A 12 3.94 11.48 -3.73
CA TYR A 12 3.36 11.44 -5.07
C TYR A 12 1.93 10.88 -5.09
N ILE A 13 1.59 10.03 -4.11
CA ILE A 13 0.28 9.39 -3.98
C ILE A 13 -0.22 9.40 -2.53
N THR A 14 -1.49 9.07 -2.33
CA THR A 14 -2.11 8.91 -1.00
C THR A 14 -2.29 7.42 -0.65
N PRO A 15 -2.54 7.08 0.62
CA PRO A 15 -2.87 5.70 1.00
C PRO A 15 -4.08 5.14 0.24
N ASP A 16 -5.11 5.96 0.01
CA ASP A 16 -6.28 5.57 -0.77
C ASP A 16 -5.91 5.28 -2.23
N HIS A 17 -5.08 6.13 -2.85
CA HIS A 17 -4.57 5.88 -4.20
C HIS A 17 -3.75 4.58 -4.27
N ALA A 18 -2.90 4.32 -3.27
CA ALA A 18 -2.13 3.07 -3.19
C ALA A 18 -3.03 1.83 -3.17
N ARG A 19 -4.14 1.90 -2.41
CA ARG A 19 -5.13 0.82 -2.31
C ARG A 19 -5.91 0.65 -3.60
N ASP A 20 -6.48 1.71 -4.13
CA ASP A 20 -7.48 1.64 -5.20
C ASP A 20 -6.87 1.39 -6.57
N VAL A 21 -5.70 1.98 -6.85
CA VAL A 21 -5.04 1.88 -8.17
C VAL A 21 -4.06 0.72 -8.23
N TYR A 22 -3.30 0.50 -7.16
CA TYR A 22 -2.22 -0.50 -7.16
C TYR A 22 -2.53 -1.75 -6.35
N GLY A 23 -3.67 -1.80 -5.66
CA GLY A 23 -4.02 -2.91 -4.76
C GLY A 23 -2.97 -3.09 -3.66
N VAL A 24 -2.38 -2.00 -3.16
CA VAL A 24 -1.37 -2.02 -2.09
C VAL A 24 -1.96 -1.42 -0.83
N VAL A 25 -1.89 -2.17 0.27
CA VAL A 25 -2.34 -1.73 1.59
C VAL A 25 -1.14 -1.29 2.41
N VAL A 26 -1.25 -0.10 2.97
CA VAL A 26 -0.25 0.48 3.88
C VAL A 26 -0.85 0.67 5.26
N MET A 27 -0.01 0.65 6.28
CA MET A 27 -0.39 0.85 7.67
C MET A 27 0.52 1.88 8.36
N PRO A 28 0.02 2.63 9.35
CA PRO A 28 0.87 3.51 10.14
C PRO A 28 1.96 2.70 10.85
N VAL A 29 3.17 3.25 10.94
CA VAL A 29 4.31 2.65 11.63
C VAL A 29 5.06 3.68 12.47
N THR A 30 5.89 3.22 13.41
CA THR A 30 6.65 4.09 14.34
C THR A 30 8.17 3.97 14.17
N ASN A 31 8.63 3.57 12.98
CA ASN A 31 10.04 3.27 12.70
C ASN A 31 10.79 4.45 12.03
N GLY A 32 10.30 5.68 12.23
CA GLY A 32 10.82 6.88 11.57
C GLY A 32 10.19 7.18 10.22
N TYR A 33 9.39 6.26 9.66
CA TYR A 33 8.52 6.50 8.51
C TYR A 33 7.06 6.60 8.96
N GLN A 34 6.26 7.39 8.26
CA GLN A 34 4.83 7.53 8.56
C GLN A 34 4.02 6.28 8.18
N TRP A 35 4.48 5.54 7.16
CA TRP A 35 3.78 4.40 6.58
C TRP A 35 4.70 3.20 6.35
N GLY A 36 4.14 2.00 6.42
CA GLY A 36 4.78 0.74 6.03
C GLY A 36 3.81 -0.17 5.26
N LEU A 37 4.34 -1.23 4.64
CA LEU A 37 3.54 -2.19 3.88
C LEU A 37 2.83 -3.19 4.80
N ASP A 38 1.51 -3.35 4.61
CA ASP A 38 0.79 -4.53 5.08
C ASP A 38 0.79 -5.59 3.96
N LEU A 39 1.75 -6.50 4.01
CA LEU A 39 1.92 -7.54 2.99
C LEU A 39 0.77 -8.57 2.99
N VAL A 40 0.17 -8.82 4.16
CA VAL A 40 -0.93 -9.77 4.29
C VAL A 40 -2.18 -9.17 3.66
N ALA A 41 -2.55 -7.94 4.05
CA ALA A 41 -3.71 -7.25 3.47
C ALA A 41 -3.52 -6.95 1.98
N THR A 42 -2.31 -6.60 1.54
CA THR A 42 -1.98 -6.42 0.12
C THR A 42 -2.23 -7.69 -0.69
N SER A 43 -1.79 -8.84 -0.17
CA SER A 43 -1.98 -10.13 -0.85
C SER A 43 -3.45 -10.51 -0.94
N ALA A 44 -4.20 -10.33 0.16
CA ALA A 44 -5.64 -10.59 0.20
C ALA A 44 -6.43 -9.69 -0.76
N LEU A 45 -6.12 -8.39 -0.79
CA LEU A 45 -6.76 -7.44 -1.70
C LEU A 45 -6.52 -7.82 -3.16
N ARG A 46 -5.27 -8.09 -3.55
CA ARG A 46 -4.94 -8.47 -4.93
C ARG A 46 -5.58 -9.79 -5.36
N ALA A 47 -5.65 -10.77 -4.46
CA ALA A 47 -6.37 -12.01 -4.74
C ALA A 47 -7.86 -11.74 -5.01
N SER A 48 -8.50 -10.86 -4.22
CA SER A 48 -9.91 -10.52 -4.43
C SER A 48 -10.17 -9.80 -5.77
N LEU A 49 -9.23 -8.95 -6.21
CA LEU A 49 -9.32 -8.25 -7.50
C LEU A 49 -9.13 -9.17 -8.71
N GLN A 50 -8.41 -10.28 -8.55
CA GLN A 50 -8.25 -11.29 -9.61
C GLN A 50 -9.48 -12.19 -9.78
N THR A 51 -10.32 -12.26 -8.75
CA THR A 51 -11.57 -13.02 -8.75
C THR A 51 -12.81 -12.19 -9.11
N ALA A 52 -12.63 -10.88 -9.35
CA ALA A 52 -13.68 -9.93 -9.71
C ALA A 52 -13.75 -9.73 -11.22
#